data_AF-A0A699WPT3-F1
#
_entry.id   AF-A0A699WPT3-F1
#
_cell.length_a   1.000
_cell.length_b   1.000
_cell.length_c   1.000
_cell.angle_alpha   90.00
_cell.angle_beta   90.00
_cell.angle_gamma   90.00
#
_symmetry.space_group_name_H-M   'P 1'
#
loop_
_entity.id
_entity.type
_entity.pdbx_description
1 polymer ?
#
loop_
_entity_poly.entity_id
_entity_poly.type
_entity_poly.pdbx_seq_one_letter_code
_entity_poly.pdbx_strand_id
1 'polypeptide(L)'
;DFLEPRPDLPPGMEQDLEPVVRHLVEHRWPFRLHATYDESISRMLDVFEKVNREIPFNGIPWFFDHCETITPKNIERVKALGGGIAIQDRMAFQGEYFVERYGAKAGEHTPPIKRMLAE
;
A
#
# COMPACT_ATOMS: atom_id res chain seq x y z
N ASP A 1 -14.38 -2.97 0.35
CA ASP A 1 -15.35 -1.86 0.47
C ASP A 1 -15.37 -1.42 1.93
N PHE A 2 -15.58 -0.13 2.22
CA PHE A 2 -15.79 0.37 3.59
C PHE A 2 -17.12 -0.05 4.22
N LEU A 3 -17.93 -0.85 3.54
CA LEU A 3 -19.03 -1.60 4.16
C LEU A 3 -18.53 -2.81 4.96
N GLU A 4 -17.43 -3.42 4.57
CA GLU A 4 -16.84 -4.59 5.25
C GLU A 4 -15.77 -4.17 6.26
N PRO A 5 -15.61 -4.87 7.40
CA PRO A 5 -14.57 -4.54 8.37
C PRO A 5 -13.17 -4.60 7.74
N ARG A 6 -12.22 -3.86 8.33
CA ARG A 6 -10.82 -3.97 7.93
C ARG A 6 -10.38 -5.43 8.10
N PRO A 7 -9.77 -6.06 7.08
CA PRO A 7 -9.25 -7.41 7.24
C PRO A 7 -8.05 -7.40 8.19
N ASP A 8 -8.04 -8.33 9.14
CA ASP A 8 -6.83 -8.64 9.89
C ASP A 8 -6.00 -9.65 9.08
N LEU A 9 -4.80 -9.24 8.68
CA LEU A 9 -3.91 -10.10 7.93
C LEU A 9 -3.31 -11.19 8.85
N PRO A 10 -3.28 -12.46 8.40
CA PRO A 10 -2.79 -13.55 9.22
C PRO A 10 -1.31 -13.33 9.62
N PRO A 11 -0.85 -13.89 10.76
CA PRO A 11 0.55 -13.78 11.18
C PRO A 11 1.56 -14.32 10.16
N GLY A 12 1.13 -15.21 9.26
CA GLY A 12 1.94 -15.82 8.19
C GLY A 12 2.02 -15.04 6.88
N MET A 13 1.39 -13.85 6.80
CA MET A 13 1.23 -13.13 5.54
C MET A 13 2.57 -12.81 4.85
N GLU A 14 3.59 -12.40 5.60
CA GLU A 14 4.91 -12.09 5.07
C GLU A 14 5.60 -13.34 4.49
N GLN A 15 5.46 -14.48 5.17
CA GLN A 15 6.02 -15.76 4.73
C GLN A 15 5.37 -16.24 3.43
N ASP A 16 4.08 -15.97 3.25
CA ASP A 16 3.34 -16.31 2.03
C ASP A 16 3.62 -15.30 0.89
N LEU A 17 3.77 -14.01 1.22
CA LEU A 17 3.97 -12.94 0.23
C LEU A 17 5.40 -12.92 -0.34
N GLU A 18 6.40 -13.11 0.51
CA GLU A 18 7.81 -13.04 0.12
C GLU A 18 8.20 -13.93 -1.08
N PRO A 19 7.86 -15.24 -1.14
CA PRO A 19 8.21 -16.06 -2.29
C PRO A 19 7.56 -15.57 -3.59
N VAL A 20 6.36 -14.98 -3.52
CA VAL A 20 5.68 -14.39 -4.68
C VAL A 20 6.43 -13.15 -5.15
N VAL A 21 6.71 -12.21 -4.25
CA VAL A 21 7.44 -10.97 -4.59
C VAL A 21 8.83 -11.29 -5.13
N ARG A 22 9.55 -12.22 -4.50
CA ARG A 22 10.87 -12.66 -4.96
C ARG A 22 10.80 -13.21 -6.37
N HIS A 23 9.84 -14.09 -6.67
CA HIS A 23 9.67 -14.64 -8.02
C HIS A 23 9.40 -13.54 -9.06
N LEU A 24 8.52 -12.58 -8.76
CA LEU A 24 8.24 -11.46 -9.64
C LEU A 24 9.48 -10.60 -9.92
N VAL A 25 10.28 -10.33 -8.87
CA VAL A 25 11.48 -9.49 -8.96
C VAL A 25 12.61 -10.21 -9.71
N GLU A 26 12.81 -11.51 -9.48
CA GLU A 26 13.77 -12.37 -10.20
C GLU A 26 13.51 -12.37 -11.71
N HIS A 27 12.23 -12.44 -12.10
CA HIS A 27 11.83 -12.40 -13.51
C HIS A 27 11.60 -10.98 -14.06
N ARG A 28 11.80 -9.96 -13.23
CA ARG A 28 11.61 -8.54 -13.55
C ARG A 28 10.21 -8.22 -14.08
N TRP A 29 9.19 -8.91 -13.57
CA TRP A 29 7.80 -8.70 -13.96
C TRP A 29 7.19 -7.53 -13.19
N PRO A 30 6.58 -6.54 -13.87
CA PRO A 30 5.82 -5.50 -13.21
C PRO A 30 4.64 -6.07 -12.43
N PHE A 31 4.31 -5.46 -11.29
CA PHE A 31 3.21 -5.93 -10.45
C PHE A 31 2.49 -4.81 -9.71
N ARG A 32 1.28 -5.11 -9.24
CA ARG A 32 0.53 -4.23 -8.34
C ARG A 32 -0.05 -5.03 -7.21
N LEU A 33 -0.26 -4.38 -6.06
CA LEU A 33 -0.81 -5.03 -4.88
C LEU A 33 -1.89 -4.17 -4.25
N HIS A 34 -3.01 -4.79 -3.92
CA HIS A 34 -4.09 -4.14 -3.18
C HIS A 34 -3.63 -3.80 -1.76
N ALA A 35 -3.66 -2.51 -1.39
CA ALA A 35 -3.24 -2.06 -0.06
C ALA A 35 -4.01 -0.82 0.39
N THR A 36 -5.19 -1.02 0.98
CA THR A 36 -6.08 0.05 1.49
C THR A 36 -5.52 0.66 2.79
N TYR A 37 -4.97 -0.17 3.68
CA TYR A 37 -4.71 0.20 5.08
C TYR A 37 -3.22 0.25 5.44
N ASP A 38 -2.79 1.26 6.20
CA ASP A 38 -1.41 1.43 6.64
C ASP A 38 -0.83 0.22 7.38
N GLU A 39 -1.65 -0.52 8.12
CA GLU A 39 -1.24 -1.74 8.81
C GLU A 39 -0.82 -2.83 7.82
N SER A 40 -1.56 -2.97 6.72
CA SER A 40 -1.20 -3.88 5.63
C SER A 40 -0.02 -3.38 4.81
N ILE A 41 0.00 -2.08 4.48
CA ILE A 41 1.06 -1.43 3.70
C ILE A 41 2.40 -1.58 4.42
N SER A 42 2.44 -1.34 5.74
CA SER A 42 3.65 -1.46 6.55
C SER A 42 4.28 -2.86 6.42
N ARG A 43 3.46 -3.90 6.57
CA ARG A 43 3.90 -5.30 6.51
C ARG A 43 4.32 -5.72 5.10
N MET A 44 3.59 -5.27 4.07
CA MET A 44 3.97 -5.50 2.66
C MET A 44 5.31 -4.83 2.33
N LEU A 45 5.52 -3.60 2.79
CA LEU A 45 6.79 -2.88 2.62
C LEU A 45 7.95 -3.56 3.35
N ASP A 46 7.72 -4.17 4.52
CA ASP A 46 8.75 -4.95 5.22
C ASP A 46 9.26 -6.10 4.33
N VAL A 47 8.34 -6.78 3.63
CA VAL A 47 8.68 -7.83 2.64
C VAL A 47 9.42 -7.23 1.45
N PHE A 48 8.93 -6.13 0.88
CA PHE A 48 9.53 -5.52 -0.31
C PHE A 48 10.95 -5.03 -0.02
N GLU A 49 11.18 -4.39 1.13
CA GLU A 49 12.50 -3.97 1.58
C GLU A 49 13.43 -5.15 1.82
N LYS A 50 12.91 -6.26 2.37
CA LYS A 50 13.68 -7.49 2.52
C LYS A 50 14.12 -8.05 1.18
N VAL A 51 13.19 -8.22 0.23
CA VAL A 51 13.51 -8.72 -1.11
C VAL A 51 14.45 -7.76 -1.83
N ASN A 52 14.24 -6.44 -1.76
CA ASN A 52 15.07 -5.44 -2.43
C ASN A 52 16.53 -5.41 -1.93
N ARG A 53 16.80 -5.80 -0.67
CA ARG A 53 18.17 -5.96 -0.16
C ARG A 53 18.92 -7.13 -0.82
N GLU A 54 18.20 -8.18 -1.21
CA GLU A 54 18.75 -9.39 -1.81
C GLU A 54 18.77 -9.31 -3.34
N ILE A 55 17.66 -8.87 -3.92
CA ILE A 55 17.41 -8.75 -5.36
C ILE A 55 16.83 -7.36 -5.61
N PRO A 56 17.67 -6.38 -5.99
CA PRO A 56 17.22 -5.00 -6.13
C PRO A 56 16.12 -4.84 -7.18
N PHE A 57 15.07 -4.10 -6.82
CA PHE A 57 13.95 -3.81 -7.71
C PHE A 57 14.43 -3.02 -8.93
N ASN A 58 15.40 -2.11 -8.77
CA ASN A 58 16.17 -1.45 -9.84
C ASN A 58 15.31 -1.10 -11.08
N GLY A 59 14.25 -0.32 -10.89
CA GLY A 59 13.40 0.17 -11.97
C GLY A 59 12.31 -0.79 -12.47
N ILE A 60 12.05 -1.92 -11.80
CA ILE A 60 10.82 -2.70 -12.05
C ILE A 60 9.61 -1.83 -11.68
N PRO A 61 8.66 -1.58 -12.60
CA PRO A 61 7.45 -0.84 -12.27
C PRO A 61 6.57 -1.64 -11.29
N TRP A 62 6.25 -1.04 -10.16
CA TRP A 62 5.28 -1.59 -9.22
C TRP A 62 4.50 -0.49 -8.50
N PHE A 63 3.31 -0.80 -8.02
CA PHE A 63 2.52 0.16 -7.24
C PHE A 63 1.53 -0.51 -6.28
N PHE A 64 1.16 0.22 -5.23
CA PHE A 64 0.01 -0.12 -4.41
C PHE A 64 -1.27 0.47 -4.97
N ASP A 65 -2.36 -0.31 -4.96
CA ASP A 65 -3.70 0.19 -5.20
C ASP A 65 -4.33 0.68 -3.89
N HIS A 66 -5.08 1.79 -3.98
CA HIS A 66 -5.90 2.40 -2.94
C HIS A 66 -5.18 3.31 -1.94
N CYS A 67 -4.48 2.76 -0.95
CA CYS A 67 -3.71 3.53 0.04
C CYS A 67 -4.48 4.62 0.80
N GLU A 68 -5.77 4.42 1.08
CA GLU A 68 -6.61 5.42 1.75
C GLU A 68 -6.04 5.85 3.10
N THR A 69 -5.51 4.90 3.90
CA THR A 69 -4.98 5.25 5.23
C THR A 69 -3.45 5.35 5.31
N ILE A 70 -2.73 5.33 4.17
CA ILE A 70 -1.26 5.34 4.16
C ILE A 70 -0.69 6.52 4.95
N THR A 71 0.31 6.25 5.79
CA THR A 71 0.98 7.28 6.60
C THR A 71 2.13 7.95 5.84
N PRO A 72 2.56 9.16 6.25
CA PRO A 72 3.74 9.83 5.70
C PRO A 72 4.99 8.94 5.66
N LYS A 73 5.20 8.14 6.72
CA LYS A 73 6.31 7.20 6.80
C LYS A 73 6.30 6.19 5.65
N ASN A 74 5.14 5.61 5.35
CA ASN A 74 5.04 4.59 4.31
C ASN A 74 5.04 5.20 2.89
N ILE A 75 4.61 6.46 2.71
CA ILE A 75 4.80 7.20 1.45
C ILE A 75 6.30 7.31 1.14
N GLU A 76 7.13 7.70 2.12
CA GLU A 76 8.59 7.78 1.94
C GLU A 76 9.21 6.42 1.59
N ARG A 77 8.74 5.34 2.21
CA ARG A 77 9.22 3.98 1.92
C ARG A 77 8.87 3.53 0.51
N VAL A 78 7.65 3.82 0.03
CA VAL A 78 7.25 3.56 -1.35
C VAL A 78 8.17 4.31 -2.32
N LYS A 79 8.40 5.60 -2.09
CA LYS A 79 9.31 6.45 -2.88
C LYS A 79 10.74 5.92 -2.87
N ALA A 80 11.27 5.54 -1.71
CA ALA A 80 12.62 5.01 -1.56
C ALA A 80 12.86 3.70 -2.34
N LEU A 81 11.81 2.90 -2.52
CA LEU A 81 11.82 1.68 -3.33
C LEU A 81 11.46 1.91 -4.81
N GLY A 82 11.24 3.17 -5.22
CA GLY A 82 10.85 3.52 -6.59
C GLY A 82 9.45 3.04 -6.98
N GLY A 83 8.57 2.85 -6.01
CA GLY A 83 7.19 2.42 -6.23
C GLY A 83 6.23 3.55 -6.54
N GLY A 84 5.08 3.19 -7.11
CA GLY A 84 3.95 4.09 -7.33
C GLY A 84 2.78 3.84 -6.37
N ILE A 85 1.82 4.75 -6.41
CA ILE A 85 0.51 4.62 -5.74
C ILE A 85 -0.56 4.91 -6.78
N ALA A 86 -1.49 3.98 -6.98
CA ALA A 86 -2.66 4.15 -7.81
C ALA A 86 -3.89 4.42 -6.93
N ILE A 87 -4.45 5.64 -7.05
CA ILE A 87 -5.65 6.07 -6.33
C ILE A 87 -6.89 5.89 -7.21
N GLN A 88 -8.00 5.47 -6.60
CA GLN A 88 -9.30 5.31 -7.24
C GLN A 88 -10.33 6.26 -6.60
N ASP A 89 -11.46 6.44 -7.28
CA ASP A 89 -12.59 7.29 -6.89
C ASP A 89 -13.40 6.76 -5.69
N ARG A 90 -12.92 5.75 -4.96
CA ARG A 90 -13.66 5.11 -3.85
C ARG A 90 -14.12 6.11 -2.80
N MET A 91 -13.29 7.09 -2.43
CA MET A 91 -13.68 8.11 -1.46
C MET A 91 -14.77 9.08 -1.95
N ALA A 92 -14.99 9.19 -3.27
CA ALA A 92 -16.10 9.95 -3.83
C ALA A 92 -17.45 9.23 -3.69
N PHE A 93 -17.45 7.89 -3.61
CA PHE A 93 -18.66 7.08 -3.52
C PHE A 93 -18.89 6.47 -2.12
N GLN A 94 -17.84 6.36 -1.30
CA GLN A 94 -17.85 5.65 -0.03
C GLN A 94 -17.25 6.46 1.12
N GLY A 95 -17.04 7.77 0.92
CA GLY A 95 -16.42 8.64 1.91
C GLY A 95 -17.24 8.73 3.21
N GLU A 96 -18.56 8.72 3.11
CA GLU A 96 -19.47 8.73 4.25
C GLU A 96 -19.30 7.47 5.11
N TYR A 97 -19.21 6.29 4.50
CA TYR A 97 -18.96 5.03 5.21
C TYR A 97 -17.57 5.01 5.85
N PHE A 98 -16.56 5.57 5.18
CA PHE A 98 -15.24 5.74 5.77
C PHE A 98 -15.30 6.63 7.01
N VAL A 99 -15.97 7.77 6.93
CA VAL A 99 -16.11 8.73 8.05
C VAL A 99 -16.90 8.13 9.20
N GLU A 100 -17.98 7.38 8.92
CA GLU A 100 -18.76 6.69 9.95
C GLU A 100 -17.89 5.72 10.75
N ARG A 101 -16.99 5.00 10.06
CA ARG A 101 -16.14 3.99 10.69
C ARG A 101 -14.90 4.56 11.39
N TYR A 102 -14.19 5.46 10.72
CA TYR A 102 -12.87 5.92 11.15
C TYR A 102 -12.88 7.34 11.71
N GLY A 103 -14.01 8.04 11.62
CA GLY A 103 -14.21 9.39 12.11
C GLY A 103 -13.83 10.48 11.11
N ALA A 104 -14.43 11.67 11.30
CA ALA A 104 -14.25 12.83 10.42
C ALA A 104 -12.78 13.25 10.26
N LYS A 105 -12.00 13.23 11.35
CA LYS A 105 -10.57 13.57 11.31
C LYS A 105 -9.77 12.65 10.40
N ALA A 106 -10.07 11.35 10.39
CA ALA A 106 -9.43 10.44 9.45
C ALA A 106 -9.86 10.76 8.01
N GLY A 107 -11.16 11.06 7.81
CA GLY A 107 -11.76 11.52 6.55
C GLY A 107 -11.05 12.71 5.92
N GLU A 108 -10.65 13.71 6.71
CA GLU A 108 -9.92 14.91 6.25
C GLU A 108 -8.54 14.60 5.64
N HIS A 109 -7.99 13.42 5.95
CA HIS A 109 -6.64 13.01 5.55
C HIS A 109 -6.61 11.89 4.49
N THR A 110 -7.75 11.34 4.08
CA THR A 110 -7.81 10.14 3.22
C THR A 110 -8.36 10.39 1.80
N PRO A 111 -7.71 9.87 0.75
CA PRO A 111 -6.29 9.51 0.72
C PRO A 111 -5.45 10.81 0.80
N PRO A 112 -4.22 10.78 1.33
CA PRO A 112 -3.40 11.99 1.47
C PRO A 112 -2.77 12.44 0.14
N ILE A 113 -3.58 12.66 -0.91
CA ILE A 113 -3.17 12.92 -2.31
C ILE A 113 -2.18 14.09 -2.42
N LYS A 114 -2.45 15.20 -1.72
CA LYS A 114 -1.55 16.38 -1.75
C LYS A 114 -0.13 16.03 -1.28
N ARG A 115 -0.01 15.15 -0.28
CA ARG A 115 1.29 14.68 0.22
C ARG A 115 1.90 13.66 -0.73
N MET A 116 1.12 12.71 -1.25
CA MET A 116 1.59 11.74 -2.25
C MET A 116 2.19 12.40 -3.50
N LEU A 117 1.73 13.59 -3.88
CA LEU A 117 2.27 14.35 -5.02
C LEU A 117 3.46 15.26 -4.68
N ALA A 118 3.64 15.59 -3.40
CA ALA A 118 4.68 16.51 -2.95
C ALA A 118 6.00 15.81 -2.62
N GLU A 119 5.93 14.53 -2.29
CA GLU A 119 7.09 13.66 -2.05
C GLU A 119 7.44 12.93 -3.35
#